data_AF-A0A0Q4XG42-F1
#
_entry.id   AF-A0A0Q4XG42-F1
#
_cell.length_a   1.000
_cell.length_b   1.000
_cell.length_c   1.000
_cell.angle_alpha   90.00
_cell.angle_beta   90.00
_cell.angle_gamma   90.00
#
_symmetry.space_group_name_H-M   'P 1'
#
loop_
_entity.id
_entity.type
_entity.pdbx_description
1 polymer ?
#
loop_
_entity_poly.entity_id
_entity_poly.type
_entity_poly.pdbx_seq_one_letter_code
_entity_poly.pdbx_strand_id
1 'polypeptide(L)'
;MTDLLERCRVVWGRTDRIAAPPALRVVTDAVYRPATDTAPWSVTGPDGTQLDGTHPDGNPPDVAADDPVAGAEPVPHLYLGPLAPHYGHFLVGTLGRLWPLLDWHGPPPRLLYRGDAEPAALPFLAPILSAFGLTPRDMVRFDRPTRIAYLLLPEPSLVEQASAHAVHADLVRTIGRPFWSGVTVDGIERPAYLSKTRLASGISRLRNEPDLEAALARRGVDIVHPEALELPDLVRLFSERRVVMGTTGSAFHTAAFAAPGRRILGLNWARHLNANFPLLDGLNGTQGRYYHPAGSDTGPDDGFHFGWSVPDPEGVAEELVRRAAEFDALEAYDAKRDAARRRAERGPLTARIGRWLGRP
;
A
#
# COMPACT_ATOMS: atom_id res chain seq x y z
N MET A 1 15.41 -28.02 15.45
CA MET A 1 15.39 -26.56 15.27
C MET A 1 14.09 -26.02 15.81
N THR A 2 14.16 -25.11 16.77
CA THR A 2 13.02 -24.30 17.23
C THR A 2 12.59 -23.40 16.06
N ASP A 3 11.29 -23.30 15.83
CA ASP A 3 10.72 -22.56 14.69
C ASP A 3 10.62 -21.08 15.05
N LEU A 4 11.49 -20.26 14.46
CA LEU A 4 11.57 -18.84 14.79
C LEU A 4 10.49 -18.05 14.04
N LEU A 5 10.00 -18.53 12.89
CA LEU A 5 9.02 -17.81 12.07
C LEU A 5 7.62 -18.45 12.05
N GLU A 6 6.63 -17.72 12.54
CA GLU A 6 5.22 -18.13 12.55
C GLU A 6 4.43 -17.47 11.41
N ARG A 7 3.71 -18.24 10.59
CA ARG A 7 2.94 -17.69 9.48
C ARG A 7 1.81 -16.77 9.97
N CYS A 8 1.75 -15.54 9.49
CA CYS A 8 0.63 -14.63 9.75
C CYS A 8 -0.61 -15.11 8.97
N ARG A 9 -1.56 -15.75 9.67
CA ARG A 9 -2.84 -16.23 9.10
C ARG A 9 -4.02 -15.31 9.39
N VAL A 10 -3.92 -14.47 10.43
CA VAL A 10 -4.97 -13.52 10.82
C VAL A 10 -4.74 -12.21 10.07
N VAL A 11 -5.80 -11.67 9.48
CA VAL A 11 -5.78 -10.38 8.79
C VAL A 11 -6.56 -9.37 9.61
N TRP A 12 -6.00 -8.18 9.80
CA TRP A 12 -6.67 -7.02 10.38
C TRP A 12 -7.24 -6.16 9.25
N GLY A 13 -8.57 -5.99 9.23
CA GLY A 13 -9.33 -5.36 8.14
C GLY A 13 -10.09 -6.37 7.28
N ARG A 14 -10.66 -5.89 6.18
CA ARG A 14 -11.34 -6.69 5.13
C ARG A 14 -10.53 -6.68 3.83
N THR A 15 -10.77 -7.67 2.99
CA THR A 15 -9.99 -7.90 1.74
C THR A 15 -10.91 -8.12 0.54
N ASP A 16 -12.01 -7.37 0.47
CA ASP A 16 -13.07 -7.62 -0.52
C ASP A 16 -12.60 -7.32 -1.95
N ARG A 17 -13.03 -8.16 -2.89
CA ARG A 17 -12.73 -8.01 -4.32
C ARG A 17 -14.01 -7.66 -5.06
N ILE A 18 -13.98 -6.54 -5.78
CA ILE A 18 -15.15 -6.03 -6.49
C ILE A 18 -14.84 -6.05 -7.99
N ALA A 19 -15.65 -6.76 -8.77
CA ALA A 19 -15.41 -6.89 -10.21
C ALA A 19 -15.72 -5.60 -10.98
N ALA A 20 -16.81 -4.91 -10.63
CA ALA A 20 -17.21 -3.66 -11.28
C ALA A 20 -16.25 -2.51 -10.95
N PRO A 21 -16.07 -1.51 -11.82
CA PRO A 21 -15.43 -0.26 -11.45
C PRO A 21 -16.27 0.48 -10.38
N PRO A 22 -15.63 1.32 -9.55
CA PRO A 22 -16.35 2.17 -8.61
C PRO A 22 -17.13 3.26 -9.36
N ALA A 23 -18.00 3.99 -8.67
CA ALA A 23 -18.79 5.06 -9.29
C ALA A 23 -17.91 6.22 -9.78
N LEU A 24 -18.29 6.80 -10.92
CA LEU A 24 -17.73 8.04 -11.45
C LEU A 24 -18.87 9.03 -11.66
N ARG A 25 -18.85 10.14 -10.91
CA ARG A 25 -19.83 11.22 -11.10
C ARG A 25 -19.20 12.33 -11.94
N VAL A 26 -19.95 12.84 -12.91
CA VAL A 26 -19.60 14.04 -13.66
C VAL A 26 -20.52 15.17 -13.22
N VAL A 27 -19.94 16.26 -12.77
CA VAL A 27 -20.67 17.43 -12.28
C VAL A 27 -20.29 18.63 -13.11
N THR A 28 -21.30 19.31 -13.63
CA THR A 28 -21.15 20.60 -14.31
C THR A 28 -21.32 21.74 -13.32
N ASP A 29 -20.51 22.80 -13.47
CA ASP A 29 -20.58 24.00 -12.63
C ASP A 29 -20.42 23.73 -11.11
N ALA A 30 -19.52 22.81 -10.77
CA ALA A 30 -19.15 22.58 -9.37
C ALA A 30 -18.39 23.78 -8.81
N VAL A 31 -18.44 23.98 -7.49
CA VAL A 31 -17.65 25.02 -6.83
C VAL A 31 -16.76 24.39 -5.76
N TYR A 32 -15.45 24.56 -5.92
CA TYR A 32 -14.45 24.21 -4.92
C TYR A 32 -14.21 25.41 -4.00
N ARG A 33 -14.22 25.18 -2.69
CA ARG A 33 -13.83 26.16 -1.67
C ARG A 33 -12.66 25.59 -0.86
N PRO A 34 -11.49 26.26 -0.84
CA PRO A 34 -10.40 25.86 0.02
C PRO A 34 -10.77 26.05 1.49
N ALA A 35 -10.02 25.41 2.40
CA ALA A 35 -10.14 25.68 3.82
C ALA A 35 -9.61 27.09 4.12
N THR A 36 -10.24 27.74 5.10
CA THR A 36 -9.85 29.03 5.65
C THR A 36 -9.78 28.91 7.18
N ASP A 37 -9.33 29.96 7.86
CA ASP A 37 -9.30 29.98 9.34
C ASP A 37 -10.70 29.82 9.97
N THR A 38 -11.75 30.17 9.23
CA THR A 38 -13.14 30.23 9.73
C THR A 38 -14.06 29.20 9.10
N ALA A 39 -13.67 28.55 8.01
CA ALA A 39 -14.49 27.57 7.31
C ALA A 39 -13.66 26.41 6.75
N PRO A 40 -14.15 25.16 6.88
CA PRO A 40 -13.50 24.01 6.28
C PRO A 40 -13.63 24.04 4.74
N TRP A 41 -12.77 23.28 4.07
CA TRP A 41 -12.87 23.10 2.62
C TRP A 41 -14.16 22.34 2.24
N SER A 42 -14.67 22.62 1.05
CA SER A 42 -15.83 21.91 0.48
C SER A 42 -15.81 21.90 -1.04
N VAL A 43 -16.54 20.93 -1.62
CA VAL A 43 -16.87 20.88 -3.04
C VAL A 43 -18.39 20.73 -3.13
N THR A 44 -19.04 21.66 -3.82
CA THR A 44 -20.49 21.68 -3.98
C THR A 44 -20.92 21.60 -5.44
N GLY A 45 -22.09 21.04 -5.70
CA GLY A 45 -22.76 21.10 -6.99
C GLY A 45 -23.32 22.50 -7.28
N PRO A 46 -23.88 22.70 -8.49
CA PRO A 46 -24.46 23.98 -8.91
C PRO A 46 -25.68 24.40 -8.08
N ASP A 47 -26.38 23.43 -7.49
CA ASP A 47 -27.53 23.60 -6.60
C ASP A 47 -27.14 23.73 -5.12
N GLY A 48 -25.84 23.80 -4.82
CA GLY A 48 -25.33 23.86 -3.45
C GLY A 48 -25.25 22.51 -2.74
N THR A 49 -25.59 21.40 -3.40
CA THR A 49 -25.43 20.06 -2.81
C THR A 49 -23.96 19.78 -2.50
N GLN A 50 -23.67 19.28 -1.30
CA GLN A 50 -22.30 18.93 -0.94
C GLN A 50 -21.89 17.62 -1.62
N LEU A 51 -20.81 17.69 -2.40
CA LEU A 51 -20.25 16.56 -3.15
C LEU A 51 -19.10 15.88 -2.40
N ASP A 52 -18.30 16.69 -1.70
CA ASP A 52 -17.24 16.29 -0.77
C ASP A 52 -16.93 17.47 0.18
N GLY A 53 -16.40 17.21 1.38
CA GLY A 53 -16.10 18.28 2.35
C GLY A 53 -16.05 17.77 3.79
N THR A 54 -15.32 18.47 4.66
CA THR A 54 -15.45 18.30 6.11
C THR A 54 -16.49 19.27 6.63
N HIS A 55 -17.52 18.79 7.30
CA HIS A 55 -18.39 19.65 8.08
C HIS A 55 -18.12 19.43 9.58
N PRO A 56 -17.98 20.47 10.42
CA PRO A 56 -17.75 20.30 11.85
C PRO A 56 -18.91 19.53 12.52
N ASP A 57 -20.14 19.79 12.06
CA ASP A 57 -21.38 19.29 12.69
C ASP A 57 -22.32 18.52 11.72
N GLY A 58 -21.86 18.10 10.54
CA GLY A 58 -22.69 17.38 9.57
C GLY A 58 -23.81 18.17 8.86
N ASN A 59 -23.96 19.47 9.14
CA ASN A 59 -24.78 20.39 8.34
C ASN A 59 -24.12 20.70 6.98
N PRO A 60 -24.77 21.38 6.03
CA PRO A 60 -24.09 21.97 4.87
C PRO A 60 -23.32 23.22 5.33
N PRO A 61 -22.13 23.52 4.77
CA PRO A 61 -21.43 24.76 5.09
C PRO A 61 -22.37 25.93 4.83
N ASP A 62 -22.35 26.95 5.71
CA ASP A 62 -23.00 28.24 5.43
C ASP A 62 -22.35 28.76 4.14
N VAL A 63 -23.09 28.64 3.03
CA VAL A 63 -22.65 29.13 1.73
C VAL A 63 -22.68 30.64 1.84
N ALA A 64 -21.57 31.24 2.28
CA ALA A 64 -21.38 32.68 2.16
C ALA A 64 -21.49 33.00 0.66
N ALA A 65 -22.66 33.52 0.26
CA ALA A 65 -23.08 33.67 -1.12
C ALA A 65 -22.28 34.74 -1.88
N ASP A 66 -21.41 35.47 -1.19
CA ASP A 66 -20.83 36.73 -1.68
C ASP A 66 -19.32 36.68 -1.96
N ASP A 67 -18.65 35.54 -1.78
CA ASP A 67 -17.24 35.44 -2.18
C ASP A 67 -17.11 35.37 -3.71
N PRO A 68 -16.24 36.21 -4.32
CA PRO A 68 -16.01 36.16 -5.76
C PRO A 68 -15.45 34.80 -6.16
N VAL A 69 -16.22 34.07 -6.97
CA VAL A 69 -15.84 32.75 -7.46
C VAL A 69 -15.05 32.89 -8.77
N ALA A 70 -13.77 32.54 -8.73
CA ALA A 70 -12.93 32.51 -9.94
C ALA A 70 -13.36 31.37 -10.88
N GLY A 71 -13.15 31.51 -12.19
CA GLY A 71 -13.31 30.40 -13.12
C GLY A 71 -12.05 29.56 -13.22
N ALA A 72 -12.18 28.23 -13.13
CA ALA A 72 -11.11 27.31 -13.49
C ALA A 72 -10.85 27.34 -15.01
N GLU A 73 -9.74 26.75 -15.43
CA GLU A 73 -9.47 26.49 -16.85
C GLU A 73 -10.62 25.69 -17.47
N PRO A 74 -11.08 25.99 -18.70
CA PRO A 74 -12.22 25.32 -19.35
C PRO A 74 -11.86 23.93 -19.88
N VAL A 75 -11.21 23.11 -19.06
CA VAL A 75 -10.84 21.71 -19.32
C VAL A 75 -11.41 20.81 -18.22
N PRO A 76 -11.53 19.49 -18.47
CA PRO A 76 -11.96 18.57 -17.43
C PRO A 76 -11.02 18.56 -16.22
N HIS A 77 -11.60 18.53 -15.01
CA HIS A 77 -10.86 18.40 -13.76
C HIS A 77 -11.15 17.05 -13.12
N LEU A 78 -10.13 16.22 -12.94
CA LEU A 78 -10.25 14.94 -12.23
C LEU A 78 -9.88 15.13 -10.75
N TYR A 79 -10.84 14.87 -9.87
CA TYR A 79 -10.63 15.03 -8.43
C TYR A 79 -9.97 13.80 -7.79
N LEU A 80 -8.81 14.02 -7.16
CA LEU A 80 -8.01 12.98 -6.51
C LEU A 80 -8.18 12.94 -4.98
N GLY A 81 -8.89 13.90 -4.40
CA GLY A 81 -8.98 14.05 -2.94
C GLY A 81 -7.65 14.48 -2.32
N PRO A 82 -7.32 14.05 -1.08
CA PRO A 82 -6.07 14.43 -0.43
C PRO A 82 -4.86 13.83 -1.15
N LEU A 83 -3.83 14.64 -1.40
CA LEU A 83 -2.54 14.20 -1.90
C LEU A 83 -1.68 13.73 -0.73
N ALA A 84 -1.53 12.42 -0.58
CA ALA A 84 -0.69 11.87 0.48
C ALA A 84 0.80 11.99 0.12
N PRO A 85 1.63 12.65 0.96
CA PRO A 85 3.05 12.81 0.66
C PRO A 85 3.86 11.53 0.91
N HIS A 86 3.40 10.68 1.84
CA HIS A 86 4.05 9.40 2.14
C HIS A 86 3.65 8.34 1.10
N TYR A 87 4.64 7.71 0.46
CA TYR A 87 4.47 6.73 -0.62
C TYR A 87 3.41 5.66 -0.32
N GLY A 88 3.47 5.05 0.86
CA GLY A 88 2.50 4.02 1.25
C GLY A 88 1.05 4.52 1.26
N HIS A 89 0.82 5.73 1.81
CA HIS A 89 -0.51 6.33 1.88
C HIS A 89 -0.98 6.85 0.52
N PHE A 90 -0.06 7.27 -0.35
CA PHE A 90 -0.38 7.59 -1.73
C PHE A 90 -0.94 6.37 -2.47
N LEU A 91 -0.25 5.22 -2.36
CA LEU A 91 -0.67 3.99 -3.03
C LEU A 91 -2.03 3.48 -2.57
N VAL A 92 -2.29 3.50 -1.26
CA VAL A 92 -3.57 2.97 -0.71
C VAL A 92 -4.68 4.02 -0.60
N GLY A 93 -4.40 5.27 -1.00
CA GLY A 93 -5.32 6.39 -0.91
C GLY A 93 -5.46 7.13 -2.24
N THR A 94 -4.59 8.11 -2.49
CA THR A 94 -4.67 9.03 -3.63
C THR A 94 -4.68 8.33 -4.99
N LEU A 95 -3.81 7.32 -5.17
CA LEU A 95 -3.68 6.56 -6.42
C LEU A 95 -5.01 5.96 -6.88
N GLY A 96 -5.84 5.53 -5.93
CA GLY A 96 -7.12 4.86 -6.20
C GLY A 96 -8.11 5.68 -7.02
N ARG A 97 -7.90 6.98 -7.21
CA ARG A 97 -8.78 7.87 -8.00
C ARG A 97 -8.28 8.17 -9.41
N LEU A 98 -7.13 7.62 -9.81
CA LEU A 98 -6.59 7.79 -11.16
C LEU A 98 -7.18 6.81 -12.20
N TRP A 99 -8.00 5.86 -11.78
CA TRP A 99 -8.56 4.84 -12.68
C TRP A 99 -9.34 5.37 -13.90
N PRO A 100 -10.00 6.56 -13.89
CA PRO A 100 -10.63 7.09 -15.09
C PRO A 100 -9.63 7.43 -16.20
N LEU A 101 -8.34 7.61 -15.87
CA LEU A 101 -7.30 7.88 -16.87
C LEU A 101 -7.01 6.68 -17.78
N LEU A 102 -7.41 5.47 -17.39
CA LEU A 102 -7.23 4.25 -18.21
C LEU A 102 -8.01 4.29 -19.53
N ASP A 103 -9.15 4.98 -19.52
CA ASP A 103 -10.07 5.08 -20.66
C ASP A 103 -10.34 6.55 -21.02
N TRP A 104 -9.34 7.42 -20.76
CA TRP A 104 -9.50 8.85 -20.99
C TRP A 104 -9.50 9.21 -22.47
N HIS A 105 -10.54 9.93 -22.87
CA HIS A 105 -10.70 10.44 -24.23
C HIS A 105 -10.98 11.95 -24.16
N GLY A 106 -10.15 12.74 -24.84
CA GLY A 106 -10.32 14.19 -24.92
C GLY A 106 -9.05 14.95 -24.52
N PRO A 107 -9.16 16.25 -24.23
CA PRO A 107 -8.01 17.05 -23.79
C PRO A 107 -7.47 16.53 -22.45
N PRO A 108 -6.15 16.71 -22.17
CA PRO A 108 -5.57 16.33 -20.89
C PRO A 108 -6.31 16.99 -19.73
N PRO A 109 -6.72 16.22 -18.70
CA PRO A 109 -7.41 16.80 -17.54
C PRO A 109 -6.42 17.50 -16.61
N ARG A 110 -6.92 18.48 -15.87
CA ARG A 110 -6.23 18.96 -14.66
C ARG A 110 -6.54 18.01 -13.50
N LEU A 111 -5.51 17.61 -12.76
CA LEU A 111 -5.66 16.71 -11.61
C LEU A 111 -5.86 17.55 -10.33
N LEU A 112 -7.11 17.74 -9.92
CA LEU A 112 -7.46 18.52 -8.74
C LEU A 112 -7.19 17.70 -7.48
N TYR A 113 -6.37 18.23 -6.58
CA TYR A 113 -6.05 17.59 -5.30
C TYR A 113 -6.19 18.56 -4.12
N ARG A 114 -6.11 18.02 -2.90
CA ARG A 114 -6.10 18.76 -1.63
C ARG A 114 -4.86 18.47 -0.81
N GLY A 115 -4.50 19.42 0.04
CA GLY A 115 -3.36 19.35 0.95
C GLY A 115 -2.17 20.20 0.50
N ASP A 116 -1.17 20.25 1.36
CA ASP A 116 -0.03 21.17 1.22
C ASP A 116 1.19 20.53 0.56
N ALA A 117 1.11 19.24 0.24
CA ALA A 117 2.17 18.54 -0.46
C ALA A 117 2.37 19.16 -1.86
N GLU A 118 3.62 19.50 -2.18
CA GLU A 118 4.01 19.96 -3.51
C GLU A 118 4.20 18.75 -4.44
N PRO A 119 3.41 18.60 -5.51
CA PRO A 119 3.49 17.45 -6.41
C PRO A 119 4.90 17.19 -6.94
N ALA A 120 5.63 18.25 -7.30
CA ALA A 120 6.99 18.15 -7.83
C ALA A 120 8.02 17.63 -6.81
N ALA A 121 7.72 17.68 -5.51
CA ALA A 121 8.58 17.16 -4.45
C ALA A 121 8.36 15.66 -4.17
N LEU A 122 7.34 15.04 -4.79
CA LEU A 122 7.04 13.62 -4.61
C LEU A 122 7.79 12.78 -5.67
N PRO A 123 8.84 12.03 -5.29
CA PRO A 123 9.72 11.37 -6.27
C PRO A 123 9.00 10.31 -7.10
N PHE A 124 8.00 9.65 -6.53
CA PHE A 124 7.21 8.62 -7.20
C PHE A 124 6.14 9.17 -8.15
N LEU A 125 5.78 10.45 -8.07
CA LEU A 125 4.59 10.96 -8.76
C LEU A 125 4.82 11.11 -10.27
N ALA A 126 5.95 11.71 -10.66
CA ALA A 126 6.28 11.90 -12.08
C ALA A 126 6.25 10.60 -12.89
N PRO A 127 6.92 9.50 -12.47
CA PRO A 127 6.84 8.23 -13.20
C PRO A 127 5.41 7.67 -13.25
N ILE A 128 4.60 7.83 -12.20
CA ILE A 128 3.20 7.39 -12.20
C ILE A 128 2.36 8.14 -13.23
N LEU A 129 2.45 9.48 -13.25
CA LEU A 129 1.68 10.31 -14.16
C LEU A 129 2.12 10.15 -15.62
N SER A 130 3.40 9.87 -15.85
CA SER A 130 3.95 9.68 -17.21
C SER A 130 3.29 8.54 -17.99
N ALA A 131 2.74 7.53 -17.29
CA ALA A 131 2.00 6.43 -17.90
C ALA A 131 0.70 6.90 -18.60
N PHE A 132 0.22 8.10 -18.27
CA PHE A 132 -0.96 8.72 -18.86
C PHE A 132 -0.61 9.96 -19.70
N GLY A 133 0.68 10.18 -19.99
CA GLY A 133 1.14 11.38 -20.69
C GLY A 133 1.01 12.67 -19.86
N LEU A 134 0.88 12.55 -18.54
CA LEU A 134 0.75 13.67 -17.60
C LEU A 134 2.05 13.87 -16.81
N THR A 135 2.16 15.02 -16.18
CA THR A 135 3.28 15.45 -15.35
C THR A 135 2.76 16.05 -14.04
N PRO A 136 3.62 16.24 -13.02
CA PRO A 136 3.21 16.94 -11.81
C PRO A 136 2.67 18.36 -12.05
N ARG A 137 3.00 18.99 -13.20
CA ARG A 137 2.47 20.30 -13.61
C ARG A 137 1.00 20.26 -14.01
N ASP A 138 0.45 19.08 -14.26
CA ASP A 138 -0.96 18.88 -14.57
C ASP A 138 -1.83 18.81 -13.32
N MET A 139 -1.21 18.74 -12.14
CA MET A 139 -1.89 18.83 -10.86
C MET A 139 -2.22 20.28 -10.51
N VAL A 140 -3.39 20.50 -9.93
CA VAL A 140 -3.86 21.83 -9.50
C VAL A 140 -4.47 21.76 -8.12
N ARG A 141 -4.23 22.81 -7.33
CA ARG A 141 -5.03 23.17 -6.15
C ARG A 141 -5.50 24.60 -6.32
N PHE A 142 -6.64 24.93 -5.74
CA PHE A 142 -7.15 26.30 -5.73
C PHE A 142 -6.96 26.91 -4.35
N ASP A 143 -6.49 28.16 -4.32
CA ASP A 143 -6.26 28.98 -3.14
C ASP A 143 -7.45 29.90 -2.82
N ARG A 144 -8.48 29.90 -3.67
CA ARG A 144 -9.69 30.70 -3.52
C ARG A 144 -10.91 29.94 -4.05
N PRO A 145 -12.14 30.36 -3.70
CA PRO A 145 -13.36 29.80 -4.28
C PRO A 145 -13.30 29.78 -5.81
N THR A 146 -13.48 28.61 -6.40
CA THR A 146 -13.29 28.39 -7.84
C THR A 146 -14.41 27.55 -8.42
N ARG A 147 -15.05 28.05 -9.48
CA ARG A 147 -16.04 27.34 -10.28
C ARG A 147 -15.33 26.48 -11.32
N ILE A 148 -15.72 25.21 -11.36
CA ILE A 148 -15.16 24.19 -12.24
C ILE A 148 -16.26 23.77 -13.20
N ALA A 149 -16.08 24.06 -14.49
CA ALA A 149 -17.09 23.78 -15.50
C ALA A 149 -17.38 22.28 -15.64
N TYR A 150 -16.35 21.43 -15.56
CA TYR A 150 -16.46 19.98 -15.70
C TYR A 150 -15.63 19.26 -14.64
N LEU A 151 -16.26 18.85 -13.55
CA LEU A 151 -15.62 18.12 -12.45
C LEU A 151 -15.96 16.63 -12.52
N LEU A 152 -14.92 15.79 -12.56
CA LEU A 152 -15.04 14.34 -12.44
C LEU A 152 -14.69 13.93 -11.01
N LEU A 153 -15.63 13.23 -10.38
CA LEU A 153 -15.54 12.75 -9.00
C LEU A 153 -15.55 11.21 -8.99
N PRO A 154 -14.37 10.57 -9.11
CA PRO A 154 -14.25 9.12 -8.96
C PRO A 154 -14.31 8.73 -7.49
N GLU A 155 -15.11 7.70 -7.20
CA GLU A 155 -14.92 6.91 -5.99
C GLU A 155 -13.60 6.11 -6.09
N PRO A 156 -12.92 5.85 -4.97
CA PRO A 156 -11.61 5.20 -4.99
C PRO A 156 -11.74 3.74 -5.40
N SER A 157 -10.89 3.31 -6.34
CA SER A 157 -10.80 1.93 -6.80
C SER A 157 -10.09 0.99 -5.81
N LEU A 158 -9.46 1.55 -4.77
CA LEU A 158 -8.96 0.81 -3.61
C LEU A 158 -9.33 1.57 -2.34
N VAL A 159 -9.87 0.87 -1.36
CA VAL A 159 -10.18 1.39 -0.02
C VAL A 159 -9.32 0.66 0.99
N GLU A 160 -8.45 1.42 1.66
CA GLU A 160 -7.54 0.90 2.68
C GLU A 160 -8.26 -0.02 3.66
N GLN A 161 -7.67 -1.20 3.90
CA GLN A 161 -8.14 -2.22 4.84
C GLN A 161 -9.59 -2.68 4.60
N ALA A 162 -10.12 -2.49 3.39
CA ALA A 162 -11.50 -2.82 3.07
C ALA A 162 -11.64 -3.61 1.76
N SER A 163 -11.33 -2.97 0.62
CA SER A 163 -11.67 -3.51 -0.69
C SER A 163 -10.77 -3.02 -1.82
N ALA A 164 -10.75 -3.77 -2.92
CA ALA A 164 -10.16 -3.34 -4.18
C ALA A 164 -11.05 -3.74 -5.37
N HIS A 165 -11.26 -2.80 -6.28
CA HIS A 165 -11.95 -2.98 -7.55
C HIS A 165 -10.99 -3.56 -8.60
N ALA A 166 -11.49 -4.37 -9.53
CA ALA A 166 -10.68 -4.98 -10.60
C ALA A 166 -9.95 -3.93 -11.45
N VAL A 167 -10.58 -2.77 -11.69
CA VAL A 167 -9.96 -1.65 -12.41
C VAL A 167 -8.68 -1.12 -11.75
N HIS A 168 -8.51 -1.31 -10.44
CA HIS A 168 -7.27 -0.93 -9.75
C HIS A 168 -6.09 -1.81 -10.18
N ALA A 169 -6.33 -3.08 -10.51
CA ALA A 169 -5.30 -3.96 -11.06
C ALA A 169 -4.86 -3.49 -12.46
N ASP A 170 -5.80 -3.01 -13.27
CA ASP A 170 -5.51 -2.42 -14.58
C ASP A 170 -4.73 -1.12 -14.45
N LEU A 171 -5.06 -0.30 -13.44
CA LEU A 171 -4.37 0.94 -13.11
C LEU A 171 -2.89 0.70 -12.80
N VAL A 172 -2.60 -0.14 -11.80
CA VAL A 172 -1.21 -0.41 -11.38
C VAL A 172 -0.42 -1.14 -12.47
N ARG A 173 -1.06 -2.02 -13.25
CA ARG A 173 -0.41 -2.69 -14.38
C ARG A 173 -0.05 -1.70 -15.49
N THR A 174 -0.94 -0.77 -15.82
CA THR A 174 -0.69 0.26 -16.84
C THR A 174 0.47 1.16 -16.43
N ILE A 175 0.50 1.59 -15.17
CA ILE A 175 1.58 2.41 -14.62
C ILE A 175 2.92 1.66 -14.64
N GLY A 176 2.92 0.40 -14.20
CA GLY A 176 4.15 -0.35 -14.00
C GLY A 176 4.76 -0.96 -15.25
N ARG A 177 3.93 -1.31 -16.25
CA ARG A 177 4.36 -2.07 -17.45
C ARG A 177 5.57 -1.49 -18.19
N PRO A 178 5.71 -0.17 -18.39
CA PRO A 178 6.90 0.41 -19.01
C PRO A 178 8.21 0.02 -18.29
N PHE A 179 8.18 -0.07 -16.95
CA PHE A 179 9.36 -0.27 -16.12
C PHE A 179 9.89 -1.71 -16.11
N TRP A 180 9.12 -2.67 -16.60
CA TRP A 180 9.52 -4.08 -16.68
C TRP A 180 9.34 -4.70 -18.07
N SER A 181 8.95 -3.93 -19.09
CA SER A 181 8.68 -4.43 -20.45
C SER A 181 9.84 -5.14 -21.16
N GLY A 182 11.09 -4.98 -20.70
CA GLY A 182 12.28 -5.63 -21.25
C GLY A 182 13.04 -6.52 -20.26
N VAL A 183 12.49 -6.78 -19.07
CA VAL A 183 13.20 -7.57 -18.06
C VAL A 183 12.89 -9.06 -18.21
N THR A 184 13.88 -9.90 -17.91
CA THR A 184 13.62 -11.33 -17.70
C THR A 184 13.01 -11.50 -16.32
N VAL A 185 11.72 -11.82 -16.29
CA VAL A 185 10.99 -12.14 -15.06
C VAL A 185 11.69 -13.27 -14.32
N ASP A 186 11.93 -13.09 -13.02
CA ASP A 186 12.67 -14.03 -12.17
C ASP A 186 14.08 -14.37 -12.70
N GLY A 187 14.64 -13.53 -13.59
CA GLY A 187 15.95 -13.76 -14.21
C GLY A 187 17.12 -13.68 -13.24
N ILE A 188 16.91 -13.13 -12.03
CA ILE A 188 17.90 -13.10 -10.96
C ILE A 188 17.45 -14.02 -9.83
N GLU A 189 18.06 -15.21 -9.78
CA GLU A 189 17.82 -16.24 -8.75
C GLU A 189 18.17 -15.76 -7.34
N ARG A 190 19.17 -14.87 -7.23
CA ARG A 190 19.64 -14.34 -5.96
C ARG A 190 18.57 -13.46 -5.30
N PRO A 191 18.12 -13.78 -4.07
CA PRO A 191 17.13 -12.95 -3.40
C PRO A 191 17.65 -11.56 -3.05
N ALA A 192 16.71 -10.62 -2.87
CA ALA A 192 16.99 -9.30 -2.33
C ALA A 192 16.27 -9.12 -0.98
N TYR A 193 16.91 -8.44 -0.02
CA TYR A 193 16.29 -7.99 1.22
C TYR A 193 16.15 -6.48 1.21
N LEU A 194 14.92 -5.99 1.38
CA LEU A 194 14.58 -4.58 1.46
C LEU A 194 14.79 -4.08 2.89
N SER A 195 15.94 -3.45 3.10
CA SER A 195 16.35 -2.87 4.37
C SER A 195 15.70 -1.52 4.63
N LYS A 196 15.50 -1.21 5.91
CA LYS A 196 15.07 0.11 6.41
C LYS A 196 16.13 0.81 7.27
N THR A 197 17.37 0.31 7.32
CA THR A 197 18.41 0.82 8.23
C THR A 197 18.88 2.24 7.93
N ARG A 198 18.62 2.76 6.72
CA ARG A 198 18.93 4.15 6.35
C ARG A 198 17.74 5.11 6.52
N LEU A 199 16.57 4.62 6.97
CA LEU A 199 15.43 5.48 7.27
C LEU A 199 15.62 6.19 8.62
N ALA A 200 15.48 7.52 8.60
CA ALA A 200 15.49 8.34 9.79
C ALA A 200 14.14 8.31 10.54
N SER A 201 13.03 8.05 9.83
CA SER A 201 11.69 7.99 10.40
C SER A 201 10.77 7.02 9.66
N GLY A 202 9.67 6.61 10.31
CA GLY A 202 8.68 5.71 9.72
C GLY A 202 7.72 5.11 10.75
N ILE A 203 6.93 4.12 10.31
CA ILE A 203 5.97 3.45 11.22
C ILE A 203 6.69 2.51 12.19
N SER A 204 7.61 1.67 11.69
CA SER A 204 8.32 0.69 12.52
C SER A 204 9.79 0.59 12.15
N ARG A 205 10.64 0.41 13.17
CA ARG A 205 12.08 0.11 13.03
C ARG A 205 12.38 -1.28 13.60
N LEU A 206 13.09 -2.11 12.85
CA LEU A 206 13.69 -3.35 13.37
C LEU A 206 15.06 -2.98 13.97
N ARG A 207 15.18 -2.94 15.30
CA ARG A 207 16.35 -2.36 15.99
C ARG A 207 17.65 -3.11 15.71
N ASN A 208 17.56 -4.43 15.61
CA ASN A 208 18.68 -5.32 15.26
C ASN A 208 18.66 -5.74 13.78
N GLU A 209 18.10 -4.90 12.90
CA GLU A 209 18.18 -5.11 11.45
C GLU A 209 19.62 -5.16 10.91
N PRO A 210 20.61 -4.38 11.43
CA PRO A 210 21.99 -4.50 10.98
C PRO A 210 22.59 -5.90 11.17
N ASP A 211 22.25 -6.58 12.27
CA ASP A 211 22.70 -7.96 12.53
C ASP A 211 22.06 -8.93 11.52
N LEU A 212 20.77 -8.74 11.24
CA LEU A 212 20.03 -9.51 10.24
C LEU A 212 20.58 -9.30 8.82
N GLU A 213 20.88 -8.05 8.45
CA GLU A 213 21.52 -7.71 7.16
C GLU A 213 22.86 -8.42 7.00
N ALA A 214 23.72 -8.34 8.01
CA ALA A 214 25.03 -8.98 7.97
C ALA A 214 24.89 -10.50 7.81
N ALA A 215 23.93 -11.12 8.51
CA ALA A 215 23.62 -12.55 8.42
C ALA A 215 23.08 -12.96 7.05
N LEU A 216 22.19 -12.14 6.45
CA LEU A 216 21.62 -12.36 5.12
C LEU A 216 22.66 -12.17 4.01
N ALA A 217 23.49 -11.13 4.10
CA ALA A 217 24.55 -10.84 3.13
C ALA A 217 25.58 -11.99 3.06
N ARG A 218 26.00 -12.54 4.21
CA ARG A 218 26.88 -13.73 4.26
C ARG A 218 26.28 -14.96 3.59
N ARG A 219 24.94 -15.02 3.49
CA ARG A 219 24.18 -16.10 2.85
C ARG A 219 23.83 -15.81 1.39
N GLY A 220 24.44 -14.77 0.80
CA GLY A 220 24.26 -14.43 -0.61
C GLY A 220 22.95 -13.72 -0.93
N VAL A 221 22.34 -13.03 0.04
CA VAL A 221 21.19 -12.14 -0.21
C VAL A 221 21.69 -10.72 -0.46
N ASP A 222 21.20 -10.07 -1.52
CA ASP A 222 21.55 -8.67 -1.79
C ASP A 222 20.75 -7.74 -0.85
N ILE A 223 21.44 -6.88 -0.11
CA ILE A 223 20.80 -5.87 0.74
C ILE A 223 20.52 -4.62 -0.09
N VAL A 224 19.26 -4.19 -0.11
CA VAL A 224 18.79 -3.06 -0.90
C VAL A 224 18.04 -2.08 -0.01
N HIS A 225 18.31 -0.78 -0.20
CA HIS A 225 17.66 0.33 0.51
C HIS A 225 16.64 0.99 -0.43
N PRO A 226 15.33 0.70 -0.32
CA PRO A 226 14.32 1.18 -1.26
C PRO A 226 14.24 2.71 -1.36
N GLU A 227 14.56 3.43 -0.29
CA GLU A 227 14.60 4.89 -0.23
C GLU A 227 15.69 5.53 -1.10
N ALA A 228 16.65 4.73 -1.56
CA ALA A 228 17.70 5.17 -2.50
C ALA A 228 17.36 4.80 -3.96
N LEU A 229 16.18 4.22 -4.22
CA LEU A 229 15.74 3.82 -5.54
C LEU A 229 14.59 4.68 -6.01
N GLU A 230 14.63 5.04 -7.30
CA GLU A 230 13.48 5.61 -7.98
C GLU A 230 12.41 4.53 -8.21
N LEU A 231 11.15 4.95 -8.37
CA LEU A 231 10.04 4.02 -8.58
C LEU A 231 10.29 3.01 -9.73
N PRO A 232 10.77 3.43 -10.93
CA PRO A 232 11.05 2.48 -12.01
C PRO A 232 12.05 1.39 -11.62
N ASP A 233 13.11 1.74 -10.89
CA ASP A 233 14.14 0.79 -10.47
C ASP A 233 13.63 -0.19 -9.41
N LEU A 234 12.80 0.29 -8.48
CA LEU A 234 12.17 -0.58 -7.50
C LEU A 234 11.19 -1.57 -8.18
N VAL A 235 10.39 -1.10 -9.15
CA VAL A 235 9.51 -1.96 -9.95
C VAL A 235 10.31 -3.00 -10.75
N ARG A 236 11.45 -2.59 -11.35
CA ARG A 236 12.38 -3.46 -12.06
C ARG A 236 12.94 -4.55 -11.14
N LEU A 237 13.39 -4.16 -9.93
CA LEU A 237 13.91 -5.08 -8.92
C LEU A 237 12.89 -6.16 -8.56
N PHE A 238 11.64 -5.77 -8.25
CA PHE A 238 10.59 -6.77 -7.97
C PHE A 238 10.32 -7.67 -9.17
N SER A 239 10.53 -7.19 -10.39
CA SER A 239 10.27 -7.94 -11.61
C SER A 239 11.39 -8.94 -11.94
N GLU A 240 12.65 -8.61 -11.65
CA GLU A 240 13.81 -9.45 -11.97
C GLU A 240 14.15 -10.47 -10.88
N ARG A 241 13.91 -10.12 -9.60
CA ARG A 241 14.28 -10.96 -8.46
C ARG A 241 13.28 -12.09 -8.29
N ARG A 242 13.79 -13.33 -8.22
CA ARG A 242 12.96 -14.51 -7.96
C ARG A 242 12.21 -14.41 -6.63
N VAL A 243 12.84 -13.90 -5.58
CA VAL A 243 12.24 -13.66 -4.26
C VAL A 243 12.73 -12.32 -3.71
N VAL A 244 11.80 -11.50 -3.23
CA VAL A 244 12.09 -10.27 -2.47
C VAL A 244 11.68 -10.47 -1.01
N MET A 245 12.56 -10.12 -0.10
CA MET A 245 12.38 -10.25 1.34
C MET A 245 12.45 -8.88 2.02
N GLY A 246 12.02 -8.78 3.27
CA GLY A 246 12.07 -7.51 4.01
C GLY A 246 11.13 -7.49 5.20
N THR A 247 11.15 -6.39 5.94
CA THR A 247 10.11 -6.13 6.94
C THR A 247 8.85 -5.59 6.27
N THR A 248 7.66 -5.97 6.76
CA THR A 248 6.38 -5.48 6.22
C THR A 248 6.36 -3.95 6.20
N GLY A 249 6.07 -3.38 5.04
CA GLY A 249 6.07 -1.93 4.81
C GLY A 249 5.67 -1.58 3.39
N SER A 250 5.59 -0.27 3.12
CA SER A 250 5.12 0.29 1.84
C SER A 250 5.95 -0.13 0.64
N ALA A 251 7.24 -0.46 0.81
CA ALA A 251 8.08 -0.94 -0.27
C ALA A 251 7.51 -2.20 -0.95
N PHE A 252 6.88 -3.11 -0.21
CA PHE A 252 6.24 -4.31 -0.78
C PHE A 252 5.02 -4.00 -1.65
N HIS A 253 4.33 -2.89 -1.40
CA HIS A 253 3.19 -2.47 -2.22
C HIS A 253 3.62 -2.18 -3.67
N THR A 254 4.90 -1.91 -3.91
CA THR A 254 5.47 -1.73 -5.25
C THR A 254 5.32 -2.97 -6.14
N ALA A 255 5.18 -4.17 -5.56
CA ALA A 255 4.95 -5.39 -6.33
C ALA A 255 3.64 -5.37 -7.14
N ALA A 256 2.68 -4.50 -6.79
CA ALA A 256 1.47 -4.28 -7.57
C ALA A 256 1.77 -3.71 -8.98
N PHE A 257 2.86 -2.96 -9.13
CA PHE A 257 3.31 -2.40 -10.43
C PHE A 257 4.26 -3.34 -11.19
N ALA A 258 4.86 -4.32 -10.52
CA ALA A 258 5.84 -5.23 -11.10
C ALA A 258 5.21 -6.18 -12.13
N ALA A 259 6.02 -7.04 -12.74
CA ALA A 259 5.47 -8.14 -13.52
C ALA A 259 4.58 -9.07 -12.65
N PRO A 260 3.59 -9.78 -13.21
CA PRO A 260 2.64 -10.58 -12.40
C PRO A 260 3.26 -11.76 -11.66
N GLY A 261 2.70 -12.19 -10.53
CA GLY A 261 3.11 -13.43 -9.87
C GLY A 261 4.40 -13.35 -9.05
N ARG A 262 4.75 -12.18 -8.51
CA ARG A 262 5.98 -11.97 -7.71
C ARG A 262 5.99 -12.82 -6.44
N ARG A 263 7.17 -13.13 -5.90
CA ARG A 263 7.31 -13.87 -4.63
C ARG A 263 7.87 -12.96 -3.54
N ILE A 264 7.15 -12.82 -2.42
CA ILE A 264 7.54 -11.99 -1.29
C ILE A 264 7.64 -12.82 -0.01
N LEU A 265 8.74 -12.66 0.74
CA LEU A 265 8.88 -13.11 2.13
C LEU A 265 8.93 -11.91 3.08
N GLY A 266 7.88 -11.69 3.86
CA GLY A 266 7.79 -10.56 4.76
C GLY A 266 7.97 -10.94 6.22
N LEU A 267 8.79 -10.20 6.96
CA LEU A 267 8.80 -10.22 8.41
C LEU A 267 7.80 -9.21 8.95
N ASN A 268 6.83 -9.67 9.73
CA ASN A 268 5.80 -8.84 10.32
C ASN A 268 5.98 -8.76 11.84
N TRP A 269 6.00 -7.55 12.36
CA TRP A 269 6.18 -7.29 13.79
C TRP A 269 5.04 -7.88 14.64
N ALA A 270 3.84 -8.04 14.07
CA ALA A 270 2.68 -8.62 14.72
C ALA A 270 2.28 -9.99 14.13
N ARG A 271 1.50 -10.77 14.90
CA ARG A 271 0.91 -12.03 14.40
C ARG A 271 -0.19 -11.81 13.35
N HIS A 272 -0.87 -10.66 13.40
CA HIS A 272 -1.89 -10.27 12.44
C HIS A 272 -1.28 -9.39 11.34
N LEU A 273 -1.69 -9.63 10.10
CA LEU A 273 -1.24 -8.90 8.92
C LEU A 273 -2.25 -7.80 8.57
N ASN A 274 -1.78 -6.62 8.21
CA ASN A 274 -2.65 -5.57 7.69
C ASN A 274 -3.28 -6.00 6.35
N ALA A 275 -4.59 -5.84 6.19
CA ALA A 275 -5.34 -6.24 4.99
C ALA A 275 -4.84 -5.62 3.66
N ASN A 276 -4.13 -4.50 3.69
CA ASN A 276 -3.53 -3.90 2.49
C ASN A 276 -2.54 -4.83 1.79
N PHE A 277 -1.80 -5.66 2.53
CA PHE A 277 -0.85 -6.61 1.93
C PHE A 277 -1.56 -7.64 1.04
N PRO A 278 -2.50 -8.48 1.54
CA PRO A 278 -3.22 -9.40 0.68
C PRO A 278 -4.10 -8.70 -0.38
N LEU A 279 -4.63 -7.49 -0.12
CA LEU A 279 -5.33 -6.69 -1.13
C LEU A 279 -4.42 -6.35 -2.32
N LEU A 280 -3.25 -5.78 -2.07
CA LEU A 280 -2.32 -5.38 -3.12
C LEU A 280 -1.67 -6.59 -3.79
N ASP A 281 -1.34 -7.63 -3.02
CA ASP A 281 -0.75 -8.86 -3.54
C ASP A 281 -1.65 -9.47 -4.63
N GLY A 282 -2.95 -9.58 -4.35
CA GLY A 282 -3.88 -10.19 -5.31
C GLY A 282 -4.22 -9.32 -6.53
N LEU A 283 -3.81 -8.04 -6.61
CA LEU A 283 -4.02 -7.23 -7.83
C LEU A 283 -3.19 -7.75 -9.01
N ASN A 284 -2.01 -8.28 -8.72
CA ASN A 284 -1.06 -8.73 -9.73
C ASN A 284 -0.67 -10.21 -9.54
N GLY A 285 -1.42 -10.93 -8.71
CA GLY A 285 -1.16 -12.34 -8.39
C GLY A 285 0.13 -12.57 -7.58
N THR A 286 0.67 -11.54 -6.94
CA THR A 286 1.83 -11.65 -6.05
C THR A 286 1.55 -12.65 -4.94
N GLN A 287 2.51 -13.52 -4.70
CA GLN A 287 2.49 -14.54 -3.68
C GLN A 287 3.22 -14.00 -2.45
N GLY A 288 2.50 -13.32 -1.56
CA GLY A 288 3.03 -12.87 -0.28
C GLY A 288 3.04 -13.99 0.77
N ARG A 289 4.19 -14.23 1.40
CA ARG A 289 4.33 -15.07 2.60
C ARG A 289 4.93 -14.24 3.73
N TYR A 290 4.06 -13.82 4.63
CA TYR A 290 4.35 -13.00 5.81
C TYR A 290 4.44 -13.84 7.08
N TYR A 291 5.49 -13.63 7.85
CA TYR A 291 5.81 -14.37 9.07
C TYR A 291 6.11 -13.42 10.22
N HIS A 292 5.68 -13.80 11.41
CA HIS A 292 6.02 -13.15 12.67
C HIS A 292 7.17 -13.90 13.36
N PRO A 293 8.28 -13.25 13.70
CA PRO A 293 9.34 -13.90 14.47
C PRO A 293 8.88 -14.12 15.93
N ALA A 294 8.75 -15.38 16.33
CA ALA A 294 8.35 -15.77 17.68
C ALA A 294 9.35 -15.25 18.70
N GLY A 295 8.86 -14.61 19.76
CA GLY A 295 9.71 -13.97 20.77
C GLY A 295 10.20 -12.57 20.40
N SER A 296 9.62 -11.95 19.37
CA SER A 296 9.88 -10.53 19.08
C SER A 296 9.46 -9.64 20.26
N ASP A 297 10.29 -8.63 20.55
CA ASP A 297 9.98 -7.57 21.50
C ASP A 297 9.57 -6.28 20.78
N THR A 298 8.69 -5.48 21.38
CA THR A 298 8.21 -4.20 20.83
C THR A 298 8.26 -3.10 21.88
N GLY A 299 8.61 -1.87 21.49
CA GLY A 299 8.55 -0.72 22.38
C GLY A 299 8.70 0.62 21.65
N PRO A 300 8.77 1.74 22.37
CA PRO A 300 9.05 3.06 21.77
C PRO A 300 10.38 3.10 21.02
N ASP A 301 10.50 3.98 20.02
CA ASP A 301 11.72 4.16 19.24
C ASP A 301 11.75 5.54 18.58
N ASP A 302 12.82 6.31 18.80
CA ASP A 302 12.88 7.71 18.37
C ASP A 302 12.90 7.84 16.84
N GLY A 303 12.05 8.74 16.34
CA GLY A 303 11.81 8.94 14.91
C GLY A 303 10.80 7.96 14.30
N PHE A 304 10.34 6.96 15.06
CA PHE A 304 9.40 5.94 14.59
C PHE A 304 8.17 5.88 15.50
N HIS A 305 7.05 5.34 15.00
CA HIS A 305 5.89 5.12 15.88
C HIS A 305 6.20 4.04 16.94
N PHE A 306 7.00 3.04 16.57
CA PHE A 306 7.54 2.03 17.48
C PHE A 306 8.77 1.33 16.88
N GLY A 307 9.53 0.67 17.74
CA GLY A 307 10.61 -0.23 17.38
C GLY A 307 10.31 -1.66 17.83
N TRP A 308 10.94 -2.62 17.17
CA TRP A 308 10.84 -4.03 17.51
C TRP A 308 12.16 -4.76 17.24
N SER A 309 12.37 -5.91 17.86
CA SER A 309 13.59 -6.71 17.68
C SER A 309 13.24 -8.18 17.51
N VAL A 310 14.05 -8.90 16.73
CA VAL A 310 13.95 -10.36 16.64
C VAL A 310 14.91 -11.01 17.65
N PRO A 311 14.57 -12.15 18.27
CA PRO A 311 15.40 -12.74 19.32
C PRO A 311 16.70 -13.38 18.81
N ASP A 312 16.72 -13.84 17.55
CA ASP A 312 17.86 -14.50 16.91
C ASP A 312 17.98 -14.06 15.44
N PRO A 313 18.67 -12.94 15.15
CA PRO A 313 18.85 -12.46 13.77
C PRO A 313 19.52 -13.48 12.84
N GLU A 314 20.48 -14.26 13.33
CA GLU A 314 21.21 -15.25 12.55
C GLU A 314 20.31 -16.42 12.14
N GLY A 315 19.54 -16.95 13.11
CA GLY A 315 18.56 -18.00 12.85
C GLY A 315 17.41 -17.53 11.97
N VAL A 316 16.94 -16.29 12.15
CA VAL A 316 15.92 -15.68 11.26
C VAL A 316 16.46 -15.54 9.83
N ALA A 317 17.72 -15.12 9.64
CA ALA A 317 18.34 -15.05 8.32
C ALA A 317 18.43 -16.41 7.64
N GLU A 318 18.88 -17.44 8.37
CA GLU A 318 18.92 -18.82 7.88
C GLU A 318 17.51 -19.29 7.46
N GLU A 319 16.52 -18.99 8.29
CA GLU A 319 15.15 -19.40 8.06
C GLU A 319 14.51 -18.71 6.84
N LEU A 320 14.81 -17.43 6.62
CA LEU A 320 14.41 -16.68 5.43
C LEU A 320 15.06 -17.23 4.15
N VAL A 321 16.36 -17.51 4.16
CA VAL A 321 17.08 -18.05 3.00
C VAL A 321 16.55 -19.44 2.62
N ARG A 322 16.34 -20.31 3.62
CA ARG A 322 15.73 -21.63 3.40
C ARG A 322 14.34 -21.50 2.79
N ARG A 323 13.51 -20.59 3.30
CA ARG A 323 12.16 -20.34 2.76
C ARG A 323 12.19 -19.77 1.35
N ALA A 324 13.17 -18.95 1.02
CA ALA A 324 13.33 -18.42 -0.33
C ALA A 324 13.67 -19.53 -1.34
N ALA A 325 14.55 -20.47 -0.95
CA ALA A 325 14.91 -21.62 -1.78
C ALA A 325 13.73 -22.60 -1.96
N GLU A 326 12.91 -22.79 -0.93
CA GLU A 326 11.77 -23.73 -0.92
C GLU A 326 10.41 -23.02 -1.12
N PHE A 327 10.39 -21.84 -1.75
CA PHE A 327 9.23 -20.94 -1.74
C PHE A 327 7.91 -21.61 -2.13
N ASP A 328 7.93 -22.41 -3.20
CA ASP A 328 6.73 -23.03 -3.76
C ASP A 328 6.17 -24.15 -2.84
N ALA A 329 6.98 -24.69 -1.93
CA ALA A 329 6.57 -25.69 -0.95
C ALA A 329 6.03 -25.08 0.36
N LEU A 330 6.12 -23.76 0.54
CA LEU A 330 5.84 -23.10 1.83
C LEU A 330 4.40 -23.26 2.30
N GLU A 331 3.40 -23.23 1.42
CA GLU A 331 2.01 -23.41 1.86
C GLU A 331 1.78 -24.81 2.47
N ALA A 332 2.33 -25.84 1.84
CA ALA A 332 2.24 -27.20 2.37
C ALA A 332 3.04 -27.36 3.68
N TYR A 333 4.21 -26.73 3.75
CA TYR A 333 5.04 -26.69 4.95
C TYR A 333 4.29 -26.01 6.12
N ASP A 334 3.78 -24.80 5.91
CA ASP A 334 3.09 -24.00 6.92
C ASP A 334 1.78 -24.69 7.36
N ALA A 335 1.02 -25.30 6.43
CA ALA A 335 -0.20 -26.02 6.76
C ALA A 335 0.05 -27.24 7.68
N LYS A 336 1.14 -27.99 7.44
CA LYS A 336 1.56 -29.10 8.31
C LYS A 336 1.91 -28.60 9.71
N ARG A 337 2.62 -27.47 9.81
CA ARG A 337 2.99 -26.86 11.09
C ARG A 337 1.78 -26.35 11.86
N ASP A 338 0.87 -25.65 11.19
CA ASP A 338 -0.38 -25.17 11.78
C ASP A 338 -1.22 -26.33 12.32
N ALA A 339 -1.28 -27.45 11.59
CA ALA A 339 -1.95 -28.66 12.05
C ALA A 339 -1.27 -29.30 13.27
N ALA A 340 0.07 -29.32 13.33
CA ALA A 340 0.82 -29.82 14.47
C ALA A 340 0.60 -28.95 15.73
N ARG A 341 0.66 -27.62 15.59
CA ARG A 341 0.37 -26.67 16.68
C ARG A 341 -1.05 -26.86 17.24
N ARG A 342 -2.06 -26.92 16.37
CA ARG A 342 -3.45 -27.19 16.78
C ARG A 342 -3.63 -28.53 17.50
N ARG A 343 -2.87 -29.56 17.12
CA ARG A 343 -2.89 -30.86 17.82
C ARG A 343 -2.27 -30.75 19.21
N ALA A 344 -1.14 -30.04 19.34
CA ALA A 344 -0.49 -29.82 20.62
C ALA A 344 -1.37 -29.00 21.60
N GLU A 345 -1.99 -27.91 21.13
CA GLU A 345 -2.91 -27.08 21.93
C GLU A 345 -4.15 -27.84 22.40
N ARG A 346 -4.67 -28.75 21.59
CA ARG A 346 -5.84 -29.60 21.96
C ARG A 346 -5.49 -30.66 23.01
N GLY A 347 -4.21 -30.98 23.21
CA GLY A 347 -3.73 -32.04 24.10
C GLY A 347 -4.14 -33.46 23.66
N PRO A 348 -3.65 -34.52 24.36
CA PRO A 348 -3.99 -35.90 24.06
C PRO A 348 -5.50 -36.16 24.16
N LEU A 349 -6.05 -37.02 23.30
CA LEU A 349 -7.47 -37.42 23.34
C LEU A 349 -7.86 -37.95 24.73
N THR A 350 -6.96 -38.65 25.40
CA THR A 350 -7.11 -39.18 26.77
C THR A 350 -7.33 -38.07 27.81
N ALA A 351 -6.63 -36.94 27.71
CA ALA A 351 -6.82 -35.78 28.58
C ALA A 351 -8.13 -35.02 28.31
N ARG A 352 -8.69 -35.15 27.10
CA ARG A 352 -10.01 -34.59 26.74
C ARG A 352 -11.15 -35.47 27.23
N ILE A 353 -11.02 -36.79 27.09
CA ILE A 353 -12.01 -37.76 27.59
C ILE A 353 -12.02 -37.75 29.13
N GLY A 354 -10.87 -37.68 29.80
CA GLY A 354 -10.81 -37.57 31.26
C GLY A 354 -11.49 -36.32 31.83
N ARG A 355 -11.43 -35.17 31.13
CA ARG A 355 -12.17 -33.95 31.49
C ARG A 355 -13.67 -34.03 31.23
N TRP A 356 -14.10 -34.89 30.31
CA TRP A 356 -15.51 -35.11 30.01
C TRP A 356 -16.14 -36.14 30.96
N LEU A 357 -15.39 -37.18 31.34
CA LEU A 357 -15.81 -38.19 32.33
C LEU A 357 -15.64 -37.75 33.79
N GLY A 358 -14.89 -36.67 34.06
CA GLY A 358 -14.65 -36.11 35.39
C GLY A 358 -15.48 -34.87 35.74
N ARG A 359 -16.54 -34.56 34.97
CA ARG A 359 -17.53 -33.54 35.35
C ARG A 359 -18.68 -34.22 36.12
N PRO A 360 -19.03 -33.74 37.33
CA PRO A 360 -20.08 -34.34 38.16
C PRO A 360 -21.46 -34.24 37.53
#